data_AF-A0A7L5E4X1-F1
#
_entry.id   AF-A0A7L5E4X1-F1
#
_cell.length_a   1.000
_cell.length_b   1.000
_cell.length_c   1.000
_cell.angle_alpha   90.00
_cell.angle_beta   90.00
_cell.angle_gamma   90.00
#
_symmetry.space_group_name_H-M   'P 1'
#
loop_
_entity.id
_entity.type
_entity.pdbx_description
1 polymer ?
#
loop_
_entity_poly.entity_id
_entity_poly.type
_entity_poly.pdbx_seq_one_letter_code
_entity_poly.pdbx_strand_id
1 'polypeptide(L)'
;MKYLISLFTISCLLLSEVSYAQTNKRFTKEGSVEFEKTVNMFALIAKTINKENESFMQQAFDAYKKSKPQFVKLKSTLTFGNNQTLFAPVANNESAEGAFGDNPMVGQNNITYTNLSTNTSATQKTVFEEKFLVKDTVRKIKWKITDEVRDIAGYSCRRANALIMDSVYVVAFYTDEIPVSGGPESFTGLPGMILGVALPHENITWFATKVTDQTIAANIIKPPVKGKPVDNKQLQATFKSVMKDWGNYSQIALKAFLL
;
A
#
# COMPACT_ATOMS: atom_id res chain seq x y z
N MET A 1 -49.26 36.74 26.49
CA MET A 1 -49.38 36.14 25.14
C MET A 1 -48.33 36.65 24.14
N LYS A 2 -48.08 37.97 24.01
CA LYS A 2 -47.06 38.51 23.09
C LYS A 2 -45.62 38.00 23.35
N TYR A 3 -45.22 37.82 24.61
CA TYR A 3 -43.89 37.31 24.97
C TYR A 3 -43.72 35.80 24.72
N LEU A 4 -44.80 35.01 24.75
CA LEU A 4 -44.75 33.57 24.48
C LEU A 4 -44.52 33.28 23.00
N ILE A 5 -45.12 34.10 22.12
CA ILE A 5 -44.96 34.00 20.66
C ILE A 5 -43.54 34.42 20.24
N SER A 6 -42.96 35.41 20.93
CA SER A 6 -41.59 35.88 20.67
C SER A 6 -40.49 34.89 21.09
N LEU A 7 -40.73 34.06 22.11
CA LEU A 7 -39.77 33.01 22.49
C LEU A 7 -39.78 31.84 21.50
N PHE A 8 -40.96 31.52 20.93
CA PHE A 8 -41.11 30.41 19.99
C PHE A 8 -40.46 30.70 18.64
N THR A 9 -40.50 31.95 18.17
CA THR A 9 -39.86 32.36 16.91
C THR A 9 -38.33 32.39 17.01
N ILE A 10 -37.76 32.77 18.16
CA ILE A 10 -36.29 32.75 18.37
C ILE A 10 -35.77 31.30 18.49
N SER A 11 -36.54 30.39 19.11
CA SER A 11 -36.18 28.97 19.19
C SER A 11 -36.21 28.27 17.82
N CYS A 12 -37.10 28.65 16.90
CA CYS A 12 -37.14 28.09 15.55
C CYS A 12 -35.99 28.59 14.66
N LEU A 13 -35.49 29.81 14.86
CA LEU A 13 -34.36 30.35 14.10
C LEU A 13 -33.00 29.76 14.53
N LEU A 14 -32.84 29.40 15.81
CA LEU A 14 -31.63 28.74 16.30
C LEU A 14 -31.55 27.25 15.91
N LEU A 15 -32.67 26.61 15.60
CA LEU A 15 -32.70 25.20 15.15
C LEU A 15 -32.41 25.04 13.64
N SER A 16 -32.54 26.10 12.83
CA SER A 16 -32.21 26.03 11.40
C SER A 16 -30.71 26.14 11.09
N GLU A 17 -29.88 26.66 12.00
CA GLU A 17 -28.43 26.78 11.77
C GLU A 17 -27.65 25.48 12.03
N VAL A 18 -28.23 24.53 12.76
CA VAL A 18 -27.55 23.25 13.09
C VAL A 18 -27.57 22.26 11.90
N SER A 19 -28.21 22.60 10.79
CA SER A 19 -28.38 21.69 9.63
C SER A 19 -27.37 21.88 8.49
N TYR A 20 -26.39 22.79 8.59
CA TYR A 20 -25.39 23.02 7.54
C TYR A 20 -23.99 22.49 7.90
N ALA A 21 -23.92 21.22 8.30
CA ALA A 21 -22.68 20.45 8.24
C ALA A 21 -22.91 19.08 7.61
N GLN A 22 -23.81 19.01 6.60
CA GLN A 22 -23.67 17.97 5.59
C GLN A 22 -22.54 18.41 4.66
N THR A 23 -21.31 18.02 5.00
CA THR A 23 -20.23 17.97 4.02
C THR A 23 -20.77 17.18 2.83
N ASN A 24 -21.02 17.84 1.71
CA ASN A 24 -21.32 17.18 0.45
C ASN A 24 -20.24 16.12 0.26
N LYS A 25 -20.60 14.83 0.31
CA LYS A 25 -19.67 13.73 0.04
C LYS A 25 -19.10 13.94 -1.36
N ARG A 26 -17.92 14.55 -1.45
CA ARG A 26 -17.23 14.80 -2.72
C ARG A 26 -16.63 13.49 -3.15
N PHE A 27 -17.19 12.92 -4.22
CA PHE A 27 -16.62 11.73 -4.83
C PHE A 27 -15.43 12.12 -5.72
N THR A 28 -14.22 11.94 -5.20
CA THR A 28 -12.98 12.25 -5.92
C THR A 28 -12.68 11.13 -6.92
N LYS A 29 -12.64 11.45 -8.22
CA LYS A 29 -12.38 10.48 -9.30
C LYS A 29 -10.98 10.59 -9.92
N GLU A 30 -10.29 11.69 -9.60
CA GLU A 30 -8.93 11.97 -10.05
C GLU A 30 -8.17 12.68 -8.94
N GLY A 31 -6.87 12.43 -8.85
CA GLY A 31 -6.03 13.02 -7.83
C GLY A 31 -4.80 12.20 -7.52
N SER A 32 -4.27 12.40 -6.31
CA SER A 32 -3.15 11.63 -5.79
C SER A 32 -3.33 11.26 -4.33
N VAL A 33 -2.72 10.15 -3.94
CA VAL A 33 -2.62 9.67 -2.56
C VAL A 33 -1.14 9.53 -2.21
N GLU A 34 -0.72 10.15 -1.11
CA GLU A 34 0.59 9.92 -0.51
C GLU A 34 0.47 8.79 0.51
N PHE A 35 1.36 7.80 0.42
CA PHE A 35 1.42 6.66 1.33
C PHE A 35 2.74 6.66 2.10
N GLU A 36 2.69 6.21 3.35
CA GLU A 36 3.84 5.80 4.15
C GLU A 36 3.81 4.28 4.32
N LYS A 37 4.81 3.61 3.76
CA LYS A 37 5.15 2.24 4.10
C LYS A 37 5.94 2.23 5.40
N THR A 38 5.50 1.49 6.40
CA THR A 38 6.23 1.27 7.65
C THR A 38 6.61 -0.20 7.77
N VAL A 39 7.88 -0.47 8.08
CA VAL A 39 8.42 -1.82 8.30
C VAL A 39 8.99 -1.90 9.71
N ASN A 40 8.47 -2.83 10.54
CA ASN A 40 9.06 -3.10 11.85
C ASN A 40 10.30 -3.99 11.69
N MET A 41 11.47 -3.37 11.64
CA MET A 41 12.75 -4.04 11.44
C MET A 41 13.09 -4.98 12.58
N PHE A 42 12.75 -4.65 13.83
CA PHE A 42 13.03 -5.53 14.97
C PHE A 42 12.27 -6.85 14.86
N ALA A 43 10.98 -6.78 14.53
CA ALA A 43 10.17 -7.98 14.36
C ALA A 43 10.53 -8.76 13.08
N LEU A 44 10.99 -8.08 12.03
CA LEU A 44 11.44 -8.71 10.79
C LEU A 44 12.77 -9.46 11.00
N ILE A 45 13.76 -8.82 11.63
CA ILE A 45 15.07 -9.42 11.92
C ILE A 45 14.92 -10.58 12.91
N ALA A 46 14.13 -10.40 13.99
CA ALA A 46 13.92 -11.47 14.96
C ALA A 46 13.36 -12.76 14.32
N LYS A 47 12.53 -12.64 13.26
CA LYS A 47 11.97 -13.79 12.53
C LYS A 47 12.99 -14.56 11.68
N THR A 48 14.15 -13.99 11.38
CA THR A 48 15.20 -14.67 10.61
C THR A 48 16.19 -15.42 11.51
N ILE A 49 16.16 -15.18 12.82
CA ILE A 49 16.99 -15.87 13.82
C ILE A 49 16.40 -17.25 14.09
N ASN A 50 17.23 -18.27 13.97
CA ASN A 50 16.90 -19.67 14.23
C ASN A 50 18.12 -20.39 14.84
N LYS A 51 17.93 -21.65 15.25
CA LYS A 51 18.96 -22.44 15.95
C LYS A 51 20.27 -22.60 15.17
N GLU A 52 20.24 -22.52 13.85
CA GLU A 52 21.42 -22.70 12.98
C GLU A 52 22.26 -21.42 12.87
N ASN A 53 21.64 -20.24 13.07
CA ASN A 53 22.28 -18.94 12.85
C ASN A 53 22.31 -18.02 14.08
N GLU A 54 21.77 -18.47 15.21
CA GLU A 54 21.55 -17.68 16.42
C GLU A 54 22.82 -16.95 16.90
N SER A 55 23.95 -17.65 16.94
CA SER A 55 25.22 -17.12 17.47
C SER A 55 25.67 -15.83 16.78
N PHE A 56 25.56 -15.75 15.45
CA PHE A 56 25.97 -14.56 14.70
C PHE A 56 24.82 -13.57 14.49
N MET A 57 23.59 -14.07 14.26
CA MET A 57 22.44 -13.20 13.98
C MET A 57 22.01 -12.41 15.21
N GLN A 58 22.12 -13.00 16.41
CA GLN A 58 21.78 -12.31 17.65
C GLN A 58 22.72 -11.13 17.89
N GLN A 59 24.03 -11.31 17.68
CA GLN A 59 25.01 -10.24 17.79
C GLN A 59 24.73 -9.11 16.78
N ALA A 60 24.45 -9.45 15.52
CA ALA A 60 24.10 -8.47 14.49
C ALA A 60 22.80 -7.73 14.83
N PHE A 61 21.80 -8.43 15.38
CA PHE A 61 20.54 -7.83 15.78
C PHE A 61 20.68 -6.89 16.99
N ASP A 62 21.50 -7.26 17.97
CA ASP A 62 21.79 -6.40 19.13
C ASP A 62 22.57 -5.13 18.71
N ALA A 63 23.50 -5.26 17.76
CA ALA A 63 24.17 -4.10 17.16
C ALA A 63 23.20 -3.19 16.40
N TYR A 64 22.25 -3.78 15.66
CA TYR A 64 21.20 -3.03 14.95
C TYR A 64 20.33 -2.24 15.93
N LYS A 65 19.80 -2.88 16.98
CA LYS A 65 18.94 -2.22 17.99
C LYS A 65 19.60 -1.02 18.68
N LYS A 66 20.94 -1.02 18.81
CA LYS A 66 21.70 0.08 19.43
C LYS A 66 21.89 1.29 18.51
N SER A 67 21.84 1.10 17.20
CA SER A 67 22.31 2.10 16.23
C SER A 67 21.30 2.48 15.14
N LYS A 68 20.24 1.67 14.95
CA LYS A 68 19.26 1.83 13.87
C LYS A 68 17.83 1.83 14.45
N PRO A 69 16.89 2.54 13.79
CA PRO A 69 15.51 2.66 14.27
C PRO A 69 14.76 1.33 14.20
N GLN A 70 13.75 1.17 15.07
CA GLN A 70 12.83 0.03 15.01
C GLN A 70 11.99 0.02 13.73
N PHE A 71 11.60 1.20 13.25
CA PHE A 71 10.72 1.35 12.11
C PHE A 71 11.45 2.05 10.97
N VAL A 72 11.46 1.41 9.81
CA VAL A 72 11.86 2.03 8.54
C VAL A 72 10.60 2.55 7.86
N LYS A 73 10.65 3.81 7.41
CA LYS A 73 9.52 4.50 6.79
C LYS A 73 9.88 4.92 5.37
N LEU A 74 9.06 4.51 4.40
CA LEU A 74 9.28 4.77 2.97
C LEU A 74 8.04 5.44 2.39
N LYS A 75 8.22 6.51 1.64
CA LYS A 75 7.13 7.26 1.03
C LYS A 75 6.88 6.82 -0.40
N SER A 76 5.61 6.87 -0.81
CA SER A 76 5.17 6.62 -2.18
C SER A 76 3.96 7.49 -2.51
N THR A 77 3.70 7.64 -3.81
CA THR A 77 2.53 8.32 -4.33
C THR A 77 1.77 7.38 -5.23
N LEU A 78 0.44 7.39 -5.13
CA LEU A 78 -0.46 6.84 -6.13
C LEU A 78 -1.19 7.97 -6.82
N THR A 79 -0.98 8.14 -8.13
CA THR A 79 -1.78 9.05 -8.95
C THR A 79 -2.90 8.27 -9.62
N PHE A 80 -4.12 8.80 -9.65
CA PHE A 80 -5.28 8.13 -10.22
C PHE A 80 -6.15 9.08 -11.05
N GLY A 81 -6.81 8.53 -12.06
CA GLY A 81 -7.70 9.25 -12.97
C GLY A 81 -8.01 8.42 -14.20
N ASN A 82 -9.15 8.66 -14.86
CA ASN A 82 -9.56 7.96 -16.09
C ASN A 82 -9.48 6.42 -16.01
N ASN A 83 -9.87 5.83 -14.86
CA ASN A 83 -9.75 4.38 -14.58
C ASN A 83 -8.32 3.82 -14.68
N GLN A 84 -7.31 4.66 -14.45
CA GLN A 84 -5.91 4.28 -14.42
C GLN A 84 -5.29 4.71 -13.10
N THR A 85 -4.28 3.97 -12.65
CA THR A 85 -3.48 4.32 -11.48
C THR A 85 -1.99 4.15 -11.77
N LEU A 86 -1.16 5.00 -11.15
CA LEU A 86 0.30 4.87 -11.15
C LEU A 86 0.80 5.02 -9.71
N PHE A 87 1.24 3.91 -9.12
CA PHE A 87 1.95 3.88 -7.86
C PHE A 87 3.46 4.01 -8.10
N ALA A 88 4.12 4.92 -7.41
CA ALA A 88 5.56 5.12 -7.51
C ALA A 88 6.18 5.49 -6.15
N PRO A 89 7.39 5.02 -5.82
CA PRO A 89 8.13 5.47 -4.65
C PRO A 89 8.58 6.93 -4.82
N VAL A 90 8.67 7.66 -3.71
CA VAL A 90 9.29 9.00 -3.69
C VAL A 90 10.81 8.85 -3.64
N ALA A 91 11.55 9.70 -4.37
CA ALA A 91 13.01 9.72 -4.34
C ALA A 91 13.53 10.11 -2.94
N ASN A 92 14.71 9.60 -2.54
CA ASN A 92 15.36 9.83 -1.24
C ASN A 92 14.63 9.22 -0.02
N ASN A 93 13.99 8.06 -0.20
CA ASN A 93 13.47 7.28 0.90
C ASN A 93 14.58 6.80 1.85
N GLU A 94 14.31 6.80 3.17
CA GLU A 94 15.20 6.21 4.18
C GLU A 94 15.36 4.71 3.93
N SER A 95 16.46 4.28 3.33
CA SER A 95 16.75 2.86 3.17
C SER A 95 17.24 2.26 4.48
N ALA A 96 16.94 0.98 4.71
CA ALA A 96 17.69 0.23 5.71
C ALA A 96 19.14 0.10 5.21
N GLU A 97 20.07 0.76 5.89
CA GLU A 97 21.50 0.58 5.65
C GLU A 97 22.08 -0.51 6.57
N GLY A 98 23.13 -1.19 6.12
CA GLY A 98 23.87 -2.18 6.90
C GLY A 98 23.41 -3.62 6.66
N ALA A 99 23.75 -4.53 7.59
CA ALA A 99 23.64 -5.98 7.42
C ALA A 99 22.23 -6.52 7.09
N PHE A 100 21.18 -5.73 7.30
CA PHE A 100 19.78 -6.10 7.03
C PHE A 100 19.13 -5.26 5.92
N GLY A 101 19.93 -4.42 5.24
CA GLY A 101 19.46 -3.48 4.23
C GLY A 101 18.98 -4.12 2.94
N ASP A 102 19.61 -5.22 2.54
CA ASP A 102 19.32 -5.91 1.28
C ASP A 102 18.07 -6.80 1.33
N ASN A 103 17.35 -6.81 2.46
CA ASN A 103 16.12 -7.57 2.58
C ASN A 103 15.04 -6.96 1.64
N PRO A 104 14.59 -7.71 0.61
CA PRO A 104 13.70 -7.17 -0.41
C PRO A 104 12.29 -6.84 0.14
N MET A 105 11.93 -7.35 1.33
CA MET A 105 10.71 -6.93 2.05
C MET A 105 10.76 -5.49 2.51
N VAL A 106 11.96 -4.96 2.78
CA VAL A 106 12.14 -3.63 3.39
C VAL A 106 11.95 -2.56 2.34
N GLY A 107 12.63 -2.67 1.20
CA GLY A 107 12.59 -1.69 0.12
C GLY A 107 11.21 -1.46 -0.50
N GLN A 108 11.06 -0.36 -1.23
CA GLN A 108 9.85 -0.01 -1.99
C GLN A 108 10.31 0.61 -3.29
N ASN A 109 10.57 -0.25 -4.29
CA ASN A 109 11.23 0.15 -5.53
C ASN A 109 10.35 -0.07 -6.77
N ASN A 110 9.13 -0.59 -6.57
CA ASN A 110 8.22 -0.93 -7.66
C ASN A 110 7.52 0.32 -8.17
N ILE A 111 7.47 0.47 -9.49
CA ILE A 111 6.57 1.42 -10.15
C ILE A 111 5.47 0.60 -10.81
N THR A 112 4.24 0.75 -10.33
CA THR A 112 3.10 -0.07 -10.76
C THR A 112 2.07 0.80 -11.46
N TYR A 113 1.90 0.58 -12.76
CA TYR A 113 0.78 1.10 -13.53
C TYR A 113 -0.33 0.06 -13.61
N THR A 114 -1.58 0.50 -13.45
CA THR A 114 -2.77 -0.35 -13.59
C THR A 114 -3.81 0.34 -14.48
N ASN A 115 -4.33 -0.38 -15.46
CA ASN A 115 -5.54 0.00 -16.20
C ASN A 115 -6.71 -0.81 -15.65
N LEU A 116 -7.60 -0.15 -14.92
CA LEU A 116 -8.76 -0.76 -14.26
C LEU A 116 -9.86 -1.13 -15.27
N SER A 117 -9.94 -0.44 -16.41
CA SER A 117 -10.91 -0.75 -17.47
C SER A 117 -10.56 -2.07 -18.18
N THR A 118 -9.27 -2.35 -18.40
CA THR A 118 -8.81 -3.58 -19.07
C THR A 118 -8.33 -4.66 -18.10
N ASN A 119 -8.29 -4.39 -16.79
CA ASN A 119 -7.72 -5.26 -15.77
C ASN A 119 -6.29 -5.72 -16.10
N THR A 120 -5.46 -4.81 -16.59
CA THR A 120 -4.05 -5.06 -16.89
C THR A 120 -3.13 -4.19 -16.05
N SER A 121 -1.92 -4.69 -15.80
CA SER A 121 -0.89 -4.00 -15.03
C SER A 121 0.47 -4.07 -15.74
N ALA A 122 1.29 -3.05 -15.51
CA ALA A 122 2.68 -3.00 -15.92
C ALA A 122 3.52 -2.51 -14.73
N THR A 123 4.37 -3.39 -14.20
CA THR A 123 5.17 -3.13 -13.00
C THR A 123 6.64 -3.17 -13.34
N GLN A 124 7.35 -2.07 -13.09
CA GLN A 124 8.81 -2.09 -13.09
C GLN A 124 9.30 -2.58 -11.74
N LYS A 125 10.02 -3.71 -11.71
CA LYS A 125 10.64 -4.28 -10.51
C LYS A 125 12.16 -4.31 -10.66
N THR A 126 12.87 -4.08 -9.57
CA THR A 126 14.30 -4.34 -9.49
C THR A 126 14.51 -5.58 -8.64
N VAL A 127 15.10 -6.61 -9.24
CA VAL A 127 15.40 -7.89 -8.60
C VAL A 127 16.91 -8.03 -8.65
N PHE A 128 17.56 -7.91 -7.49
CA PHE A 128 19.01 -7.71 -7.40
C PHE A 128 19.43 -6.49 -8.23
N GLU A 129 20.34 -6.65 -9.18
CA GLU A 129 20.82 -5.56 -10.06
C GLU A 129 20.03 -5.46 -11.37
N GLU A 130 19.15 -6.43 -11.65
CA GLU A 130 18.38 -6.48 -12.89
C GLU A 130 17.02 -5.77 -12.76
N LYS A 131 16.62 -5.08 -13.83
CA LYS A 131 15.29 -4.46 -13.95
C LYS A 131 14.40 -5.30 -14.83
N PHE A 132 13.21 -5.62 -14.33
CA PHE A 132 12.16 -6.34 -15.02
C PHE A 132 10.96 -5.42 -15.25
N LEU A 133 10.33 -5.54 -16.42
CA LEU A 133 9.05 -4.93 -16.73
C LEU A 133 8.00 -6.04 -16.78
N VAL A 134 7.32 -6.23 -15.65
CA VAL A 134 6.31 -7.27 -15.48
C VAL A 134 4.99 -6.79 -16.06
N LYS A 135 4.51 -7.41 -17.14
CA LYS A 135 3.21 -7.13 -17.75
C LYS A 135 2.28 -8.31 -17.54
N ASP A 136 1.15 -8.07 -16.89
CA ASP A 136 0.21 -9.14 -16.54
C ASP A 136 -1.21 -8.58 -16.33
N THR A 137 -2.16 -9.48 -16.13
CA THR A 137 -3.48 -9.15 -15.61
C THR A 137 -3.42 -8.74 -14.14
N VAL A 138 -4.37 -7.90 -13.72
CA VAL A 138 -4.52 -7.51 -12.31
C VAL A 138 -4.83 -8.74 -11.46
N ARG A 139 -4.18 -8.83 -10.29
CA ARG A 139 -4.40 -9.91 -9.34
C ARG A 139 -5.86 -9.94 -8.89
N LYS A 140 -6.51 -11.09 -9.03
CA LYS A 140 -7.84 -11.33 -8.47
C LYS A 140 -7.73 -11.63 -6.97
N ILE A 141 -7.98 -10.62 -6.14
CA ILE A 141 -7.97 -10.77 -4.67
C ILE A 141 -9.41 -11.03 -4.19
N LYS A 142 -9.60 -12.13 -3.45
CA LYS A 142 -10.91 -12.48 -2.85
C LYS A 142 -11.04 -11.79 -1.50
N TRP A 143 -11.59 -10.57 -1.52
CA TRP A 143 -11.81 -9.77 -0.32
C TRP A 143 -13.03 -10.24 0.48
N LYS A 144 -12.87 -10.33 1.80
CA LYS A 144 -13.95 -10.44 2.79
C LYS A 144 -14.10 -9.11 3.50
N ILE A 145 -15.10 -8.33 3.09
CA ILE A 145 -15.45 -7.04 3.71
C ILE A 145 -16.03 -7.31 5.11
N THR A 146 -15.76 -6.40 6.03
CA THR A 146 -16.24 -6.44 7.41
C THR A 146 -16.88 -5.11 7.78
N ASP A 147 -17.58 -5.06 8.91
CA ASP A 147 -18.25 -3.85 9.41
C ASP A 147 -17.33 -2.91 10.20
N GLU A 148 -16.05 -3.28 10.38
CA GLU A 148 -15.07 -2.43 11.05
C GLU A 148 -14.73 -1.22 10.17
N VAL A 149 -14.80 -0.03 10.76
CA VAL A 149 -14.50 1.24 10.10
C VAL A 149 -13.40 1.97 10.85
N ARG A 150 -12.53 2.67 10.11
CA ARG A 150 -11.49 3.53 10.63
C ARG A 150 -11.32 4.75 9.73
N ASP A 151 -11.10 5.92 10.32
CA ASP A 151 -10.70 7.11 9.57
C ASP A 151 -9.21 7.05 9.17
N ILE A 152 -8.93 7.27 7.89
CA ILE A 152 -7.58 7.32 7.33
C ILE A 152 -7.49 8.51 6.38
N ALA A 153 -6.55 9.42 6.63
CA ALA A 153 -6.33 10.64 5.85
C ALA A 153 -7.61 11.48 5.62
N GLY A 154 -8.55 11.45 6.57
CA GLY A 154 -9.83 12.17 6.50
C GLY A 154 -10.99 11.42 5.83
N TYR A 155 -10.80 10.14 5.49
CA TYR A 155 -11.83 9.31 4.85
C TYR A 155 -12.25 8.16 5.75
N SER A 156 -13.56 7.89 5.79
CA SER A 156 -14.12 6.74 6.51
C SER A 156 -13.85 5.46 5.72
N CYS A 157 -12.92 4.63 6.20
CA CYS A 157 -12.49 3.42 5.50
C CYS A 157 -13.04 2.15 6.15
N ARG A 158 -13.65 1.26 5.36
CA ARG A 158 -14.10 -0.07 5.80
C ARG A 158 -12.96 -1.07 5.69
N ARG A 159 -12.88 -1.97 6.66
CA ARG A 159 -11.90 -3.06 6.66
C ARG A 159 -12.34 -4.20 5.76
N ALA A 160 -11.40 -4.74 4.99
CA ALA A 160 -11.53 -5.98 4.25
C ALA A 160 -10.31 -6.87 4.50
N ASN A 161 -10.50 -8.19 4.52
CA ASN A 161 -9.41 -9.14 4.72
C ASN A 161 -9.31 -10.10 3.53
N ALA A 162 -8.10 -10.55 3.20
CA ALA A 162 -7.89 -11.54 2.14
C ALA A 162 -6.67 -12.43 2.45
N LEU A 163 -6.62 -13.57 1.77
CA LEU A 163 -5.42 -14.40 1.66
C LEU A 163 -4.94 -14.32 0.21
N ILE A 164 -3.69 -13.90 0.02
CA ILE A 164 -3.04 -13.84 -1.31
C ILE A 164 -1.88 -14.82 -1.36
N MET A 165 -1.57 -15.33 -2.56
CA MET A 165 -0.45 -16.26 -2.77
C MET A 165 -0.48 -17.44 -1.77
N ASP A 166 -1.69 -17.93 -1.48
CA ASP A 166 -2.04 -19.03 -0.58
C ASP A 166 -1.57 -18.92 0.88
N SER A 167 -0.86 -17.85 1.26
CA SER A 167 -0.19 -17.79 2.58
C SER A 167 -0.03 -16.39 3.18
N VAL A 168 -0.22 -15.32 2.41
CA VAL A 168 -0.04 -13.96 2.91
C VAL A 168 -1.41 -13.40 3.31
N TYR A 169 -1.61 -13.21 4.62
CA TYR A 169 -2.81 -12.59 5.16
C TYR A 169 -2.72 -11.07 5.04
N VAL A 170 -3.73 -10.48 4.41
CA VAL A 170 -3.79 -9.06 4.10
C VAL A 170 -5.01 -8.45 4.78
N VAL A 171 -4.80 -7.34 5.47
CA VAL A 171 -5.86 -6.47 5.96
C VAL A 171 -5.81 -5.18 5.15
N ALA A 172 -6.89 -4.84 4.47
CA ALA A 172 -7.03 -3.60 3.71
C ALA A 172 -8.10 -2.71 4.34
N PHE A 173 -7.93 -1.40 4.24
CA PHE A 173 -8.91 -0.39 4.59
C PHE A 173 -9.19 0.45 3.35
N TYR A 174 -10.44 0.49 2.91
CA TYR A 174 -10.84 1.17 1.67
C TYR A 174 -12.01 2.13 1.90
N THR A 175 -12.11 3.18 1.09
CA THR A 175 -13.24 4.11 1.10
C THR A 175 -13.97 4.10 -0.25
N ASP A 176 -15.31 4.11 -0.21
CA ASP A 176 -16.16 4.25 -1.39
C ASP A 176 -16.34 5.73 -1.83
N GLU A 177 -15.85 6.67 -1.03
CA GLU A 177 -15.82 8.11 -1.35
C GLU A 177 -14.83 8.41 -2.49
N ILE A 178 -13.84 7.55 -2.71
CA ILE A 178 -12.97 7.58 -3.90
C ILE A 178 -13.32 6.32 -4.72
N PRO A 179 -14.27 6.41 -5.68
CA PRO A 179 -14.82 5.24 -6.38
C PRO A 179 -13.88 4.72 -7.49
N VAL A 180 -12.60 4.53 -7.14
CA VAL A 180 -11.54 4.01 -8.01
C VAL A 180 -10.92 2.82 -7.30
N SER A 181 -10.96 1.63 -7.93
CA SER A 181 -10.50 0.35 -7.35
C SER A 181 -8.97 0.22 -7.32
N GLY A 182 -8.27 1.28 -6.89
CA GLY A 182 -6.82 1.36 -6.77
C GLY A 182 -6.33 1.18 -5.33
N GLY A 183 -5.01 1.07 -5.17
CA GLY A 183 -4.36 0.94 -3.87
C GLY A 183 -2.83 0.89 -3.99
N PRO A 184 -2.10 0.92 -2.87
CA PRO A 184 -0.64 0.89 -2.90
C PRO A 184 -0.12 -0.41 -3.54
N GLU A 185 1.07 -0.35 -4.17
CA GLU A 185 1.68 -1.49 -4.88
C GLU A 185 0.70 -2.11 -5.91
N SER A 186 0.35 -3.37 -5.75
CA SER A 186 -0.55 -4.13 -6.63
C SER A 186 -1.93 -4.39 -6.01
N PHE A 187 -2.23 -3.81 -4.84
CA PHE A 187 -3.49 -4.05 -4.12
C PHE A 187 -4.65 -3.29 -4.78
N THR A 188 -5.64 -4.03 -5.27
CA THR A 188 -6.80 -3.51 -6.02
C THR A 188 -8.02 -4.43 -5.78
N GLY A 189 -9.16 -4.11 -6.41
CA GLY A 189 -10.32 -5.00 -6.47
C GLY A 189 -11.36 -4.81 -5.35
N LEU A 190 -11.23 -3.75 -4.55
CA LEU A 190 -12.28 -3.27 -3.65
C LEU A 190 -13.14 -2.20 -4.34
N PRO A 191 -14.38 -1.93 -3.91
CA PRO A 191 -15.29 -1.01 -4.62
C PRO A 191 -14.89 0.47 -4.52
N GLY A 192 -13.76 0.78 -3.89
CA GLY A 192 -13.15 2.11 -3.87
C GLY A 192 -11.67 2.04 -3.51
N MET A 193 -11.06 3.20 -3.30
CA MET A 193 -9.61 3.32 -3.10
C MET A 193 -9.18 2.69 -1.77
N ILE A 194 -8.15 1.86 -1.83
CA ILE A 194 -7.49 1.31 -0.65
C ILE A 194 -6.54 2.37 -0.08
N LEU A 195 -6.86 2.86 1.11
CA LEU A 195 -6.05 3.86 1.84
C LEU A 195 -5.19 3.24 2.94
N GLY A 196 -5.40 1.96 3.26
CA GLY A 196 -4.56 1.23 4.20
C GLY A 196 -4.38 -0.22 3.78
N VAL A 197 -3.17 -0.74 3.91
CA VAL A 197 -2.84 -2.16 3.79
C VAL A 197 -1.92 -2.54 4.93
N ALA A 198 -2.21 -3.64 5.60
CA ALA A 198 -1.34 -4.25 6.59
C ALA A 198 -1.11 -5.71 6.23
N LEU A 199 0.15 -6.13 6.34
CA LEU A 199 0.61 -7.51 6.27
C LEU A 199 1.09 -7.88 7.68
N PRO A 200 0.18 -8.38 8.56
CA PRO A 200 0.50 -8.53 9.98
C PRO A 200 1.63 -9.51 10.25
N HIS A 201 1.70 -10.60 9.47
CA HIS A 201 2.76 -11.60 9.60
C HIS A 201 4.12 -11.10 9.08
N GLU A 202 4.14 -10.11 8.19
CA GLU A 202 5.35 -9.52 7.66
C GLU A 202 5.79 -8.30 8.49
N ASN A 203 4.91 -7.77 9.36
CA ASN A 203 5.07 -6.52 10.10
C ASN A 203 5.29 -5.31 9.18
N ILE A 204 4.53 -5.27 8.09
CA ILE A 204 4.61 -4.21 7.09
C ILE A 204 3.22 -3.59 6.93
N THR A 205 3.18 -2.26 6.83
CA THR A 205 1.95 -1.53 6.54
C THR A 205 2.20 -0.47 5.48
N TRP A 206 1.17 -0.15 4.69
CA TRP A 206 1.07 1.05 3.88
C TRP A 206 -0.17 1.80 4.32
N PHE A 207 -0.03 3.05 4.75
CA PHE A 207 -1.18 3.89 5.09
C PHE A 207 -1.08 5.23 4.38
N ALA A 208 -2.21 5.70 3.87
CA ALA A 208 -2.32 7.01 3.27
C ALA A 208 -2.09 8.07 4.35
N THR A 209 -1.19 9.01 4.06
CA THR A 209 -0.91 10.18 4.90
C THR A 209 -1.67 11.41 4.42
N LYS A 210 -1.97 11.46 3.12
CA LYS A 210 -2.68 12.57 2.49
C LYS A 210 -3.36 12.12 1.19
N VAL A 211 -4.54 12.66 0.94
CA VAL A 211 -5.22 12.58 -0.36
C VAL A 211 -5.37 14.00 -0.90
N THR A 212 -5.06 14.19 -2.19
CA THR A 212 -5.22 15.47 -2.88
C THR A 212 -6.19 15.28 -4.05
N ASP A 213 -7.34 15.93 -3.98
CA ASP A 213 -8.31 16.02 -5.07
C ASP A 213 -7.83 17.08 -6.07
N GLN A 214 -7.47 16.64 -7.27
CA GLN A 214 -6.98 17.52 -8.33
C GLN A 214 -7.14 16.86 -9.69
N THR A 215 -7.28 17.69 -10.73
CA THR A 215 -7.33 17.20 -12.10
C THR A 215 -5.98 16.65 -12.56
N ILE A 216 -6.02 15.46 -13.17
CA ILE A 216 -4.81 14.78 -13.65
C ILE A 216 -4.81 14.78 -15.17
N ALA A 217 -3.81 15.43 -15.76
CA ALA A 217 -3.60 15.38 -17.20
C ALA A 217 -3.30 13.93 -17.66
N ALA A 218 -3.87 13.52 -18.79
CA ALA A 218 -3.77 12.15 -19.31
C ALA A 218 -2.33 11.67 -19.56
N ASN A 219 -1.38 12.60 -19.71
CA ASN A 219 0.03 12.29 -19.93
C ASN A 219 0.83 11.96 -18.65
N ILE A 220 0.24 12.10 -17.46
CA ILE A 220 0.90 11.83 -16.17
C ILE A 220 0.88 10.34 -15.84
N ILE A 221 -0.25 9.66 -16.06
CA ILE A 221 -0.43 8.25 -15.73
C ILE A 221 0.00 7.40 -16.92
N LYS A 222 1.31 7.11 -17.01
CA LYS A 222 1.90 6.30 -18.07
C LYS A 222 2.49 4.99 -17.55
N PRO A 223 2.38 3.88 -18.29
CA PRO A 223 3.06 2.65 -17.95
C PRO A 223 4.58 2.85 -17.89
N PRO A 224 5.30 2.19 -16.97
CA PRO A 224 6.74 2.12 -17.03
C PRO A 224 7.19 1.36 -18.29
N VAL A 225 8.38 1.72 -18.81
CA VAL A 225 8.93 1.14 -20.05
C VAL A 225 10.32 0.51 -19.88
N LYS A 226 10.97 0.68 -18.72
CA LYS A 226 12.33 0.17 -18.48
C LYS A 226 12.28 -1.24 -17.89
N GLY A 227 13.25 -2.07 -18.29
CA GLY A 227 13.43 -3.43 -17.78
C GLY A 227 13.09 -4.51 -18.81
N LYS A 228 13.58 -5.73 -18.56
CA LYS A 228 13.32 -6.90 -19.41
C LYS A 228 11.82 -7.27 -19.33
N PRO A 229 11.10 -7.33 -20.46
CA PRO A 229 9.67 -7.65 -20.44
C PRO A 229 9.44 -9.10 -20.05
N VAL A 230 8.62 -9.33 -19.03
CA VAL A 230 8.23 -10.66 -18.54
C VAL A 230 6.78 -10.62 -18.01
N ASP A 231 6.14 -11.78 -17.82
CA ASP A 231 4.94 -11.90 -16.99
C ASP A 231 5.29 -12.41 -15.57
N ASN A 232 4.31 -12.52 -14.65
CA ASN A 232 4.60 -13.00 -13.29
C ASN A 232 5.09 -14.46 -13.26
N LYS A 233 4.60 -15.30 -14.19
CA LYS A 233 4.97 -16.71 -14.26
C LYS A 233 6.44 -16.87 -14.67
N GLN A 234 6.87 -16.11 -15.67
CA GLN A 234 8.24 -16.04 -16.15
C GLN A 234 9.17 -15.44 -15.10
N LEU A 235 8.74 -14.38 -14.40
CA LEU A 235 9.51 -13.81 -13.29
C LEU A 235 9.69 -14.84 -12.17
N GLN A 236 8.61 -15.52 -11.77
CA GLN A 236 8.67 -16.56 -10.74
C GLN A 236 9.58 -17.73 -11.16
N ALA A 237 9.53 -18.16 -12.42
CA ALA A 237 10.40 -19.21 -12.94
C ALA A 237 11.87 -18.78 -12.93
N THR A 238 12.15 -17.55 -13.37
CA THR A 238 13.49 -16.95 -13.33
C THR A 238 14.01 -16.91 -11.90
N PHE A 239 13.19 -16.41 -10.97
CA PHE A 239 13.54 -16.32 -9.55
C PHE A 239 13.83 -17.70 -8.95
N LYS A 240 12.95 -18.69 -9.17
CA LYS A 240 13.15 -20.05 -8.67
C LYS A 240 14.44 -20.69 -9.20
N SER A 241 14.82 -20.39 -10.44
CA SER A 241 16.07 -20.88 -11.03
C SER A 241 17.30 -20.25 -10.37
N VAL A 242 17.28 -18.93 -10.14
CA VAL A 242 18.41 -18.19 -9.53
C VAL A 242 18.57 -18.51 -8.05
N MET A 243 17.46 -18.72 -7.35
CA MET A 243 17.42 -18.81 -5.89
C MET A 243 17.28 -20.24 -5.35
N LYS A 244 17.57 -21.25 -6.20
CA LYS A 244 17.44 -22.66 -5.83
C LYS A 244 18.33 -23.04 -4.64
N ASP A 245 19.53 -22.47 -4.57
CA ASP A 245 20.54 -22.82 -3.56
C ASP A 245 20.53 -21.88 -2.33
N TRP A 246 19.54 -21.00 -2.23
CA TRP A 246 19.47 -19.93 -1.21
C TRP A 246 18.58 -20.29 0.01
N GLY A 247 18.13 -21.55 0.10
CA GLY A 247 17.36 -22.06 1.24
C GLY A 247 16.14 -21.20 1.61
N ASN A 248 15.94 -20.96 2.90
CA ASN A 248 14.79 -20.21 3.43
C ASN A 248 14.70 -18.76 2.95
N TYR A 249 15.84 -18.14 2.60
CA TYR A 249 15.87 -16.77 2.09
C TYR A 249 15.15 -16.64 0.73
N SER A 250 15.18 -17.70 -0.08
CA SER A 250 14.47 -17.79 -1.36
C SER A 250 12.98 -17.53 -1.20
N GLN A 251 12.34 -18.06 -0.15
CA GLN A 251 10.91 -17.86 0.08
C GLN A 251 10.56 -16.41 0.46
N ILE A 252 11.38 -15.79 1.31
CA ILE A 252 11.19 -14.38 1.74
C ILE A 252 11.32 -13.46 0.52
N ALA A 253 12.38 -13.65 -0.25
CA ALA A 253 12.65 -12.86 -1.43
C ALA A 253 11.58 -13.09 -2.52
N LEU A 254 11.14 -14.33 -2.74
CA LEU A 254 10.04 -14.59 -3.68
C LEU A 254 8.76 -13.86 -3.29
N LYS A 255 8.38 -13.90 -2.01
CA LYS A 255 7.22 -13.15 -1.51
C LYS A 255 7.37 -11.66 -1.80
N ALA A 256 8.57 -11.10 -1.60
CA ALA A 256 8.82 -9.67 -1.84
C ALA A 256 8.62 -9.27 -3.27
N PHE A 257 9.15 -10.06 -4.20
CA PHE A 257 9.07 -9.75 -5.61
C PHE A 257 7.68 -10.00 -6.19
N LEU A 258 6.89 -10.88 -5.57
CA LEU A 258 5.52 -11.15 -5.97
C LEU A 258 4.47 -10.24 -5.32
N LEU A 259 4.77 -9.51 -4.23
CA LEU A 259 3.89 -8.45 -3.73
C LEU A 259 3.78 -7.29 -4.74
#